data_AF-A0A3S5JGP4-F1
#
_entry.id   AF-A0A3S5JGP4-F1
#
_cell.length_a   1.000
_cell.length_b   1.000
_cell.length_c   1.000
_cell.angle_alpha   90.00
_cell.angle_beta   90.00
_cell.angle_gamma   90.00
#
_symmetry.space_group_name_H-M   'P 1'
#
loop_
_entity.id
_entity.type
_entity.pdbx_description
1 polymer ?
#
loop_
_entity_poly.entity_id
_entity_poly.type
_entity_poly.pdbx_seq_one_letter_code
_entity_poly.pdbx_strand_id
1 'polypeptide(L)'
;MVNQKYIHFVFIILILSACTDRDSIPSAPDRYSEVNSFSDEVDPEDAKILYEQYLRDRMELEEDYRDRLAASKIAESEGQTRNINQEVQSFGTVNLPELMDALKQVQDEVRRQKLFIDQLSNTLVELDRNPMGDESIQRALSFVSMYEQKYRELYISLEEIYLTSKKVELQPNKKQRQELEQQIKSAKFLATSVQRDIEEDLD
;
A
#
# COMPACT_ATOMS: atom_id res chain seq x y z
N MET A 1 -14.51 -36.49 40.67
CA MET A 1 -14.00 -36.66 39.29
C MET A 1 -13.99 -35.28 38.64
N VAL A 2 -12.81 -34.64 38.56
CA VAL A 2 -12.66 -33.31 37.97
C VAL A 2 -12.52 -33.46 36.45
N ASN A 3 -13.39 -32.80 35.70
CA ASN A 3 -13.46 -32.89 34.24
C ASN A 3 -12.16 -32.37 33.59
N GLN A 4 -11.42 -33.28 32.97
CA GLN A 4 -10.12 -33.04 32.31
C GLN A 4 -10.17 -31.93 31.22
N LYS A 5 -11.36 -31.65 30.67
CA LYS A 5 -11.59 -30.58 29.69
C LYS A 5 -11.43 -29.16 30.26
N TYR A 6 -11.71 -28.94 31.56
CA TYR A 6 -11.57 -27.62 32.18
C TYR A 6 -10.12 -27.27 32.51
N ILE A 7 -9.27 -28.27 32.72
CA ILE A 7 -7.85 -28.08 33.03
C ILE A 7 -7.10 -27.50 31.83
N HIS A 8 -7.41 -27.96 30.61
CA HIS A 8 -6.81 -27.41 29.38
C HIS A 8 -7.28 -25.99 29.06
N PHE A 9 -8.54 -25.66 29.36
CA PHE A 9 -9.06 -24.31 29.15
C PHE A 9 -8.38 -23.28 30.08
N VAL A 10 -8.13 -23.65 31.34
CA VAL A 10 -7.39 -22.80 32.30
C VAL A 10 -5.93 -22.61 31.88
N PHE A 11 -5.29 -23.64 31.32
CA PHE A 11 -3.90 -23.53 30.83
C PHE A 11 -3.77 -22.59 29.63
N ILE A 12 -4.74 -22.58 28.72
CA ILE A 12 -4.74 -21.69 27.54
C ILE A 12 -4.91 -20.21 27.95
N ILE A 13 -5.73 -19.92 28.97
CA ILE A 13 -5.91 -18.55 29.49
C ILE A 13 -4.65 -18.04 30.19
N LEU A 14 -3.92 -18.91 30.90
CA LEU A 14 -2.64 -18.55 31.54
C LEU A 14 -1.54 -18.21 30.53
N ILE A 15 -1.51 -18.89 29.38
CA ILE A 15 -0.53 -18.62 28.31
C ILE A 15 -0.88 -17.33 27.54
N LEU A 16 -2.17 -17.06 27.32
CA LEU A 16 -2.61 -15.81 26.67
C LEU A 16 -2.36 -14.56 27.54
N SER A 17 -2.27 -14.72 28.86
CA SER A 17 -1.91 -13.65 29.80
C SER A 17 -0.40 -13.41 29.89
N ALA A 18 0.42 -14.26 29.28
CA ALA A 18 1.89 -14.15 29.28
C ALA A 18 2.44 -13.42 28.03
N CYS A 19 1.59 -13.03 27.08
CA CYS A 19 1.98 -12.29 25.87
C CYS A 19 1.51 -10.82 25.83
N THR A 20 0.95 -10.31 26.92
CA THR A 20 0.85 -8.85 27.11
C THR A 20 2.13 -8.38 27.75
N ASP A 21 3.19 -8.29 26.94
CA ASP A 21 4.33 -7.45 27.28
C ASP A 21 3.80 -6.02 27.25
N ARG A 22 3.47 -5.58 28.47
CA ARG A 22 3.03 -4.25 28.80
C ARG A 22 4.22 -3.37 28.46
N ASP A 23 4.07 -2.52 27.44
CA ASP A 23 4.87 -1.30 27.29
C ASP A 23 4.74 -0.51 28.59
N SER A 24 5.60 -0.85 29.54
CA SER A 24 5.77 -0.12 30.77
C SER A 24 6.59 1.10 30.39
N ILE A 25 5.87 2.19 30.12
CA ILE A 25 6.44 3.53 30.26
C ILE A 25 7.19 3.50 31.61
N PRO A 26 8.50 3.78 31.66
CA PRO A 26 9.21 3.76 32.93
C PRO A 26 8.52 4.74 33.86
N SER A 27 7.96 4.23 34.94
CA SER A 27 7.45 5.06 36.04
C SER A 27 8.61 5.95 36.49
N ALA A 28 8.39 7.27 36.52
CA ALA A 28 9.35 8.20 37.09
C ALA A 28 9.80 7.68 38.47
N PRO A 29 11.10 7.69 38.79
CA PRO A 29 11.60 7.08 40.01
C PRO A 29 10.99 7.77 41.23
N ASP A 30 10.08 7.08 41.89
CA ASP A 30 9.43 7.54 43.13
C ASP A 30 10.32 7.12 44.30
N ARG A 31 11.50 7.78 44.43
CA ARG A 31 12.44 7.56 45.55
C ARG A 31 13.44 8.73 45.68
N TYR A 32 12.97 9.84 46.24
CA TYR A 32 13.84 10.89 46.80
C TYR A 32 13.70 10.95 48.33
N SER A 33 13.77 9.79 49.02
CA SER A 33 13.75 9.78 50.49
C SER A 33 14.74 8.83 51.16
N GLU A 34 15.57 8.12 50.40
CA GLU A 34 16.61 7.23 50.96
C GLU A 34 17.95 7.43 50.26
N VAL A 35 18.54 8.61 50.42
CA VAL A 35 19.99 8.80 50.25
C VAL A 35 20.52 9.54 51.46
N ASN A 36 20.49 8.86 52.61
CA ASN A 36 21.25 9.24 53.79
C ASN A 36 22.21 8.08 54.10
N SER A 37 23.23 7.92 53.24
CA SER A 37 24.58 7.47 53.59
C SER A 37 25.37 7.19 52.30
N PHE A 38 26.06 8.20 51.77
CA PHE A 38 27.29 7.95 51.04
C PHE A 38 28.42 8.51 51.90
N SER A 39 28.84 7.67 52.86
CA SER A 39 30.21 7.69 53.35
C SER A 39 30.97 6.79 52.40
N ASP A 40 31.60 7.40 51.40
CA ASP A 40 32.90 7.01 50.87
C ASP A 40 33.39 8.23 50.08
N GLU A 41 34.54 8.79 50.46
CA GLU A 41 35.22 9.82 49.69
C GLU A 41 35.47 9.27 48.29
N VAL A 42 34.67 9.69 47.30
CA VAL A 42 34.99 9.43 45.91
C VAL A 42 36.22 10.27 45.59
N ASP A 43 37.34 9.60 45.31
CA ASP A 43 38.57 10.25 44.89
C ASP A 43 38.27 11.14 43.66
N PRO A 44 38.60 12.44 43.69
CA PRO A 44 38.38 13.33 42.55
C PRO A 44 39.01 12.82 41.24
N GLU A 45 40.06 12.00 41.30
CA GLU A 45 40.65 11.40 40.11
C GLU A 45 39.79 10.24 39.57
N ASP A 46 39.17 9.42 40.43
CA ASP A 46 38.24 8.37 40.02
C ASP A 46 36.96 8.96 39.43
N ALA A 47 36.45 10.06 40.01
CA ALA A 47 35.30 10.79 39.45
C ALA A 47 35.61 11.36 38.06
N LYS A 48 36.84 11.84 37.84
CA LYS A 48 37.30 12.35 36.55
C LYS A 48 37.43 11.23 35.52
N ILE A 49 37.97 10.07 35.89
CA ILE A 49 38.05 8.89 35.01
C ILE A 49 36.65 8.44 34.58
N LEU A 50 35.70 8.36 35.52
CA LEU A 50 34.31 8.02 35.23
C LEU A 50 33.64 9.02 34.29
N TYR A 51 33.93 10.31 34.47
CA TYR A 51 33.41 11.37 33.60
C TYR A 51 34.01 11.31 32.18
N GLU A 52 35.31 11.07 32.06
CA GLU A 52 35.97 10.88 30.76
C GLU A 52 35.46 9.63 30.03
N GLN A 53 35.14 8.57 30.76
CA GLN A 53 34.51 7.37 30.20
C GLN A 53 33.09 7.65 29.72
N TYR A 54 32.27 8.33 30.52
CA TYR A 54 30.94 8.79 30.10
C TYR A 54 30.97 9.63 28.82
N LEU A 55 31.95 10.54 28.69
CA LEU A 55 32.09 11.36 27.48
C LEU A 55 32.41 10.53 26.24
N ARG A 56 33.26 9.50 26.37
CA ARG A 56 33.57 8.57 25.27
C ARG A 56 32.34 7.77 24.86
N ASP A 57 31.66 7.15 25.81
CA ASP A 57 30.47 6.34 25.56
C ASP A 57 29.37 7.18 24.89
N ARG A 58 29.23 8.46 25.28
CA ARG A 58 28.29 9.39 24.66
C ARG A 58 28.66 9.72 23.21
N MET A 59 29.94 9.95 22.92
CA MET A 59 30.40 10.23 21.55
C MET A 59 30.20 9.02 20.64
N GLU A 60 30.49 7.81 21.13
CA GLU A 60 30.27 6.55 20.38
C GLU A 60 28.77 6.35 20.08
N LEU A 61 27.91 6.63 21.05
CA LEU A 61 26.46 6.55 20.85
C LEU A 61 25.94 7.60 19.85
N GLU A 62 26.49 8.82 19.87
CA GLU A 62 26.15 9.86 18.89
C GLU A 62 26.64 9.50 17.48
N GLU A 63 27.79 8.86 17.36
CA GLU A 63 28.34 8.37 16.09
C GLU A 63 27.49 7.21 15.53
N ASP A 64 27.18 6.20 16.35
CA ASP A 64 26.27 5.10 15.98
C ASP A 64 24.89 5.62 15.59
N TYR A 65 24.36 6.64 16.29
CA TYR A 65 23.10 7.27 15.90
C TYR A 65 23.20 7.98 14.56
N ARG A 66 24.30 8.69 14.28
CA ARG A 66 24.52 9.36 12.98
C ARG A 66 24.69 8.36 11.85
N ASP A 67 25.39 7.26 12.09
CA ASP A 67 25.58 6.20 11.11
C ASP A 67 24.27 5.46 10.83
N ARG A 68 23.47 5.17 11.86
CA ARG A 68 22.11 4.64 11.70
C ARG A 68 21.19 5.61 10.97
N LEU A 69 21.29 6.90 11.25
CA LEU A 69 20.51 7.93 10.55
C LEU A 69 20.96 8.09 9.09
N ALA A 70 22.25 8.01 8.81
CA ALA A 70 22.81 8.04 7.45
C ALA A 70 22.40 6.78 6.68
N ALA A 71 22.51 5.59 7.30
CA ALA A 71 22.03 4.33 6.74
C ALA A 71 20.51 4.33 6.55
N SER A 72 19.74 4.93 7.45
CA SER A 72 18.29 5.11 7.32
C SER A 72 17.94 6.07 6.19
N LYS A 73 18.68 7.18 6.03
CA LYS A 73 18.48 8.12 4.90
C LYS A 73 18.90 7.51 3.57
N ILE A 74 19.94 6.68 3.55
CA ILE A 74 20.34 5.91 2.37
C ILE A 74 19.26 4.87 2.06
N ALA A 75 18.72 4.16 3.07
CA ALA A 75 17.61 3.22 2.92
C ALA A 75 16.29 3.91 2.50
N GLU A 76 16.03 5.14 2.92
CA GLU A 76 14.91 5.97 2.44
C GLU A 76 15.16 6.46 1.00
N SER A 77 16.41 6.69 0.59
CA SER A 77 16.75 7.08 -0.78
C SER A 77 16.78 5.89 -1.77
N GLU A 78 17.17 4.70 -1.31
CA GLU A 78 17.05 3.42 -2.04
C GLU A 78 15.61 2.88 -1.99
N GLY A 79 14.84 3.32 -0.99
CA GLY A 79 13.40 3.19 -0.85
C GLY A 79 12.61 4.33 -1.51
N GLN A 80 13.14 4.98 -2.57
CA GLN A 80 12.24 5.49 -3.59
C GLN A 80 11.46 4.29 -4.10
N THR A 81 10.30 4.06 -3.49
CA THR A 81 9.24 3.20 -4.00
C THR A 81 8.89 3.79 -5.36
N ARG A 82 9.63 3.35 -6.38
CA ARG A 82 9.28 3.55 -7.78
C ARG A 82 7.83 3.13 -7.85
N ASN A 83 6.96 4.11 -8.08
CA ASN A 83 5.53 3.87 -8.04
C ASN A 83 5.27 2.89 -9.18
N ILE A 84 5.06 1.61 -8.84
CA ILE A 84 4.94 0.53 -9.82
C ILE A 84 3.82 0.88 -10.83
N ASN A 85 2.78 1.57 -10.38
CA ASN A 85 1.70 2.05 -11.25
C ASN A 85 2.19 3.09 -12.28
N GLN A 86 3.13 3.98 -11.92
CA GLN A 86 3.74 4.93 -12.86
C GLN A 86 4.64 4.23 -13.89
N GLU A 87 5.38 3.19 -13.49
CA GLU A 87 6.19 2.41 -14.42
C GLU A 87 5.32 1.62 -15.40
N VAL A 88 4.27 0.97 -14.91
CA VAL A 88 3.29 0.23 -15.72
C VAL A 88 2.60 1.18 -16.72
N GLN A 89 2.16 2.36 -16.27
CA GLN A 89 1.56 3.37 -17.16
C GLN A 89 2.56 3.91 -18.20
N SER A 90 3.80 4.18 -17.79
CA SER A 90 4.84 4.66 -18.71
C SER A 90 5.16 3.59 -19.76
N PHE A 91 5.27 2.33 -19.34
CA PHE A 91 5.44 1.19 -20.23
C PHE A 91 4.27 1.08 -21.22
N GLY A 92 3.03 1.15 -20.73
CA GLY A 92 1.83 1.08 -21.56
C GLY A 92 1.78 2.18 -22.61
N THR A 93 2.10 3.42 -22.21
CA THR A 93 2.10 4.57 -23.11
C THR A 93 3.06 4.40 -24.29
N VAL A 94 4.23 3.80 -24.04
CA VAL A 94 5.26 3.62 -25.07
C VAL A 94 5.01 2.37 -25.92
N ASN A 95 4.63 1.26 -25.30
CA ASN A 95 4.63 -0.06 -25.94
C ASN A 95 3.23 -0.53 -26.38
N LEU A 96 2.17 -0.01 -25.77
CA LEU A 96 0.78 -0.45 -25.95
C LEU A 96 -0.18 0.75 -26.05
N PRO A 97 0.02 1.68 -27.01
CA PRO A 97 -0.79 2.90 -27.12
C PRO A 97 -2.28 2.60 -27.31
N GLU A 98 -2.64 1.60 -28.13
CA GLU A 98 -4.03 1.17 -28.34
C GLU A 98 -4.73 0.74 -27.04
N LEU A 99 -4.00 0.04 -26.16
CA LEU A 99 -4.52 -0.39 -24.86
C LEU A 99 -4.72 0.79 -23.91
N MET A 100 -3.78 1.75 -23.93
CA MET A 100 -3.89 2.99 -23.15
C MET A 100 -5.04 3.88 -23.62
N ASP A 101 -5.26 3.95 -24.93
CA ASP A 101 -6.40 4.67 -25.50
C ASP A 101 -7.72 4.03 -25.07
N ALA A 102 -7.82 2.69 -25.12
CA ALA A 102 -9.00 1.99 -24.60
C ALA A 102 -9.22 2.24 -23.10
N LEU A 103 -8.17 2.15 -22.27
CA LEU A 103 -8.24 2.47 -20.84
C LEU A 103 -8.76 3.89 -20.60
N LYS A 104 -8.27 4.86 -21.37
CA LYS A 104 -8.70 6.26 -21.29
C LYS A 104 -10.16 6.43 -21.70
N GLN A 105 -10.58 5.83 -22.82
CA GLN A 105 -11.96 5.90 -23.28
C GLN A 105 -12.93 5.33 -22.24
N VAL A 106 -12.60 4.18 -21.63
CA VAL A 106 -13.40 3.60 -20.55
C VAL A 106 -13.50 4.55 -19.35
N GLN A 107 -12.39 5.17 -18.93
CA GLN A 107 -12.41 6.14 -17.83
C GLN A 107 -13.24 7.38 -18.15
N ASP A 108 -13.15 7.88 -19.38
CA ASP A 108 -13.91 9.03 -19.84
C ASP A 108 -15.41 8.72 -19.88
N GLU A 109 -15.79 7.51 -20.27
CA GLU A 109 -17.20 7.07 -20.26
C GLU A 109 -17.73 6.89 -18.84
N VAL A 110 -16.97 6.27 -17.93
CA VAL A 110 -17.34 6.21 -16.50
C VAL A 110 -17.54 7.61 -15.93
N ARG A 111 -16.67 8.56 -16.26
CA ARG A 111 -16.79 9.95 -15.80
C ARG A 111 -18.05 10.62 -16.34
N ARG A 112 -18.36 10.40 -17.63
CA ARG A 112 -19.56 10.92 -18.28
C ARG A 112 -20.83 10.41 -17.60
N GLN A 113 -20.92 9.11 -17.37
CA GLN A 113 -22.08 8.48 -16.73
C GLN A 113 -22.24 8.95 -15.27
N LYS A 114 -21.14 9.09 -14.51
CA LYS A 114 -21.18 9.65 -13.14
C LYS A 114 -21.68 11.10 -13.13
N LEU A 115 -21.21 11.94 -14.06
CA LEU A 115 -21.70 13.31 -14.20
C LEU A 115 -23.21 13.34 -14.51
N PHE A 116 -23.67 12.49 -15.41
CA PHE A 116 -25.10 12.36 -15.73
C PHE A 116 -25.91 11.96 -14.49
N ILE A 117 -25.45 10.96 -13.73
CA ILE A 117 -26.08 10.52 -12.48
C ILE A 117 -26.15 11.69 -11.48
N ASP A 118 -25.05 12.41 -11.27
CA ASP A 118 -25.00 13.52 -10.32
C ASP A 118 -25.98 14.64 -10.71
N GLN A 119 -26.00 15.03 -11.99
CA GLN A 119 -26.88 16.08 -12.49
C GLN A 119 -28.36 15.70 -12.39
N LEU A 120 -28.71 14.49 -12.81
CA LEU A 120 -30.09 14.00 -12.75
C LEU A 120 -30.53 13.78 -11.30
N SER A 121 -29.65 13.26 -10.45
CA SER A 121 -29.94 13.08 -9.02
C SER A 121 -30.24 14.41 -8.34
N ASN A 122 -29.42 15.44 -8.57
CA ASN A 122 -29.65 16.77 -8.02
C ASN A 122 -30.99 17.34 -8.48
N THR A 123 -31.29 17.22 -9.78
CA THR A 123 -32.58 17.70 -10.34
C THR A 123 -33.78 16.97 -9.73
N LEU A 124 -33.68 15.66 -9.52
CA LEU A 124 -34.76 14.87 -8.90
C LEU A 124 -34.95 15.24 -7.43
N VAL A 125 -33.86 15.47 -6.68
CA VAL A 125 -33.92 15.94 -5.29
C VAL A 125 -34.57 17.33 -5.20
N GLU A 126 -34.24 18.25 -6.11
CA GLU A 126 -34.87 19.58 -6.17
C GLU A 126 -36.39 19.51 -6.45
N LEU A 127 -36.83 18.45 -7.12
CA LEU A 127 -38.25 18.16 -7.40
C LEU A 127 -38.93 17.30 -6.32
N ASP A 128 -38.27 17.06 -5.19
CA ASP A 128 -38.75 16.20 -4.10
C ASP A 128 -39.07 14.76 -4.56
N ARG A 129 -38.30 14.25 -5.52
CA ARG A 129 -38.38 12.88 -6.05
C ARG A 129 -37.19 12.07 -5.58
N ASN A 130 -37.37 10.76 -5.43
CA ASN A 130 -36.30 9.83 -5.08
C ASN A 130 -35.42 9.50 -6.31
N PRO A 131 -34.13 9.90 -6.34
CA PRO A 131 -33.22 9.59 -7.45
C PRO A 131 -32.97 8.10 -7.63
N MET A 132 -32.91 7.34 -6.53
CA MET A 132 -32.60 5.90 -6.59
C MET A 132 -33.75 5.08 -7.19
N GLY A 133 -34.94 5.67 -7.34
CA GLY A 133 -36.07 5.05 -8.03
C GLY A 133 -36.10 5.33 -9.54
N ASP A 134 -35.21 6.17 -10.07
CA ASP A 134 -35.20 6.55 -11.48
C ASP A 134 -34.51 5.50 -12.36
N GLU A 135 -35.21 5.00 -13.38
CA GLU A 135 -34.71 3.96 -14.28
C GLU A 135 -33.48 4.41 -15.09
N SER A 136 -33.33 5.71 -15.37
CA SER A 136 -32.19 6.23 -16.11
C SER A 136 -30.94 6.26 -15.23
N ILE A 137 -31.09 6.65 -13.96
CA ILE A 137 -30.00 6.56 -12.97
C ILE A 137 -29.57 5.11 -12.78
N GLN A 138 -30.52 4.17 -12.64
CA GLN A 138 -30.20 2.75 -12.47
C GLN A 138 -29.46 2.17 -13.68
N ARG A 139 -29.87 2.53 -14.91
CA ARG A 139 -29.16 2.13 -16.13
C ARG A 139 -27.75 2.71 -16.17
N ALA A 140 -27.59 4.01 -15.89
CA ALA A 140 -26.28 4.65 -15.85
C ALA A 140 -25.35 4.02 -14.80
N LEU A 141 -25.86 3.65 -13.62
CA LEU A 141 -25.10 2.93 -12.59
C LEU A 141 -24.64 1.54 -13.07
N SER A 142 -25.50 0.83 -13.81
CA SER A 142 -25.14 -0.45 -14.44
C SER A 142 -24.01 -0.28 -15.47
N PHE A 143 -24.09 0.75 -16.32
CA PHE A 143 -23.03 1.07 -17.28
C PHE A 143 -21.71 1.40 -16.57
N VAL A 144 -21.76 2.22 -15.52
CA VAL A 144 -20.57 2.52 -14.70
C VAL A 144 -19.93 1.24 -14.17
N SER A 145 -20.71 0.33 -13.57
CA SER A 145 -20.18 -0.92 -13.04
C SER A 145 -19.55 -1.79 -14.13
N MET A 146 -20.19 -1.89 -15.30
CA MET A 146 -19.67 -2.65 -16.45
C MET A 146 -18.34 -2.06 -16.93
N TYR A 147 -18.26 -0.74 -17.14
CA TYR A 147 -17.06 -0.09 -17.62
C TYR A 147 -15.92 -0.10 -16.59
N GLU A 148 -16.22 0.00 -15.29
CA GLU A 148 -15.22 -0.19 -14.23
C GLU A 148 -14.67 -1.62 -14.19
N GLN A 149 -15.46 -2.61 -14.58
CA GLN A 149 -14.96 -3.98 -14.76
C GLN A 149 -14.05 -4.07 -16.00
N LYS A 150 -14.49 -3.56 -17.16
CA LYS A 150 -13.66 -3.52 -18.38
C LYS A 150 -12.33 -2.80 -18.15
N TYR A 151 -12.34 -1.69 -17.41
CA TYR A 151 -11.12 -0.97 -17.01
C TYR A 151 -10.16 -1.87 -16.23
N ARG A 152 -10.66 -2.60 -15.23
CA ARG A 152 -9.84 -3.51 -14.42
C ARG A 152 -9.23 -4.62 -15.25
N GLU A 153 -9.99 -5.21 -16.17
CA GLU A 153 -9.50 -6.27 -17.06
C GLU A 153 -8.37 -5.77 -17.97
N LEU A 154 -8.55 -4.60 -18.59
CA LEU A 154 -7.52 -3.95 -19.43
C LEU A 154 -6.26 -3.61 -18.61
N TYR A 155 -6.43 -3.12 -17.38
CA TYR A 155 -5.32 -2.73 -16.52
C TYR A 155 -4.52 -3.94 -16.02
N ILE A 156 -5.20 -5.02 -15.61
CA ILE A 156 -4.53 -6.29 -15.24
C ILE A 156 -3.74 -6.82 -16.43
N SER A 157 -4.31 -6.78 -17.64
CA SER A 157 -3.60 -7.22 -18.85
C SER A 157 -2.34 -6.39 -19.10
N LEU A 158 -2.38 -5.08 -18.88
CA LEU A 158 -1.22 -4.20 -18.96
C LEU A 158 -0.14 -4.57 -17.93
N GLU A 159 -0.53 -4.82 -16.67
CA GLU A 159 0.39 -5.24 -15.60
C GLU A 159 1.06 -6.60 -15.91
N GLU A 160 0.28 -7.57 -16.40
CA GLU A 160 0.81 -8.89 -16.77
C GLU A 160 1.84 -8.78 -17.91
N ILE A 161 1.54 -7.98 -18.94
CA ILE A 161 2.46 -7.74 -20.05
C ILE A 161 3.73 -7.05 -19.54
N TYR A 162 3.60 -6.06 -18.67
CA TYR A 162 4.74 -5.38 -18.06
C TYR A 162 5.64 -6.38 -17.30
N LEU A 163 5.05 -7.22 -16.46
CA LEU A 163 5.78 -8.24 -15.69
C LEU A 163 6.47 -9.26 -16.61
N THR A 164 5.79 -9.74 -17.65
CA THR A 164 6.38 -10.66 -18.62
C THR A 164 7.52 -9.99 -19.40
N SER A 165 7.37 -8.72 -19.78
CA SER A 165 8.44 -7.94 -20.43
C SER A 165 9.67 -7.84 -19.53
N LYS A 166 9.48 -7.55 -18.24
CA LYS A 166 10.59 -7.50 -17.27
C LYS A 166 11.27 -8.85 -17.10
N LYS A 167 10.51 -9.95 -17.08
CA LYS A 167 11.08 -11.32 -17.06
C LYS A 167 11.95 -11.58 -18.29
N VAL A 168 11.49 -11.19 -19.48
CA VAL A 168 12.25 -11.35 -20.74
C VAL A 168 13.52 -10.48 -20.75
N GLU A 169 13.47 -9.26 -20.22
CA GLU A 169 14.64 -8.37 -20.09
C GLU A 169 15.70 -8.97 -19.16
N LEU A 170 15.29 -9.50 -18.01
CA LEU A 170 16.19 -10.09 -17.01
C LEU A 170 16.77 -11.43 -17.46
N GLN A 171 15.97 -12.26 -18.13
CA GLN A 171 16.34 -13.60 -18.58
C GLN A 171 15.77 -13.88 -19.97
N PRO A 172 16.50 -13.57 -21.05
CA PRO A 172 16.00 -13.74 -22.40
C PRO A 172 15.70 -15.21 -22.73
N ASN A 173 14.42 -15.59 -22.71
CA ASN A 173 13.96 -16.93 -23.05
C ASN A 173 13.00 -16.88 -24.25
N LYS A 174 13.23 -17.75 -25.26
CA LYS A 174 12.39 -17.84 -26.45
C LYS A 174 10.91 -18.12 -26.12
N LYS A 175 10.64 -18.95 -25.11
CA LYS A 175 9.28 -19.26 -24.66
C LYS A 175 8.59 -18.03 -24.05
N GLN A 176 9.30 -17.28 -23.21
CA GLN A 176 8.77 -16.07 -22.57
C GLN A 176 8.55 -14.93 -23.59
N ARG A 177 9.37 -14.86 -24.64
CA ARG A 177 9.14 -13.93 -25.76
C ARG A 177 7.86 -14.26 -26.52
N GLN A 178 7.61 -15.53 -26.80
CA GLN A 178 6.36 -15.97 -27.46
C GLN A 178 5.13 -15.71 -26.58
N GLU A 179 5.24 -15.94 -25.27
CA GLU A 179 4.20 -15.63 -24.30
C GLU A 179 3.90 -14.12 -24.27
N LEU A 180 4.94 -13.27 -24.24
CA LEU A 180 4.80 -11.82 -24.31
C LEU A 180 4.08 -11.37 -25.59
N GLU A 181 4.48 -11.89 -26.75
CA GLU A 181 3.83 -11.58 -28.03
C GLU A 181 2.35 -11.98 -28.05
N GLN A 182 2.03 -13.14 -27.47
CA GLN A 182 0.65 -13.61 -27.36
C GLN A 182 -0.19 -12.72 -26.43
N GLN A 183 0.35 -12.33 -25.28
CA GLN A 183 -0.31 -11.43 -24.34
C GLN A 183 -0.58 -10.07 -24.99
N ILE A 184 0.41 -9.50 -25.69
CA ILE A 184 0.26 -8.23 -26.43
C ILE A 184 -0.85 -8.34 -27.49
N LYS A 185 -0.88 -9.44 -28.27
CA LYS A 185 -1.93 -9.64 -29.28
C LYS A 185 -3.31 -9.76 -28.64
N SER A 186 -3.43 -10.48 -27.53
CA SER A 186 -4.69 -10.63 -26.80
C SER A 186 -5.16 -9.30 -26.23
N ALA A 187 -4.26 -8.51 -25.65
CA ALA A 187 -4.57 -7.20 -25.10
C ALA A 187 -5.02 -6.20 -26.18
N LYS A 188 -4.40 -6.22 -27.35
CA LYS A 188 -4.85 -5.42 -28.51
C LYS A 188 -6.27 -5.80 -28.93
N PHE A 189 -6.57 -7.09 -29.03
CA PHE A 189 -7.92 -7.55 -29.35
C PHE A 189 -8.95 -7.12 -28.29
N LEU A 190 -8.61 -7.27 -27.00
CA LEU A 190 -9.45 -6.82 -25.89
C LEU A 190 -9.70 -5.31 -25.98
N ALA A 191 -8.65 -4.51 -26.20
CA ALA A 191 -8.75 -3.06 -26.36
C ALA A 191 -9.70 -2.70 -27.51
N THR A 192 -9.55 -3.30 -28.68
CA THR A 192 -10.43 -3.06 -29.83
C THR A 192 -11.88 -3.48 -29.55
N SER A 193 -12.10 -4.61 -28.87
CA SER A 193 -13.46 -5.03 -28.50
C SER A 193 -14.10 -4.03 -27.56
N VAL A 194 -13.37 -3.54 -26.56
CA VAL A 194 -13.89 -2.54 -25.61
C VAL A 194 -14.21 -1.23 -26.30
N GLN A 195 -13.35 -0.77 -27.21
CA GLN A 195 -13.59 0.45 -27.99
C GLN A 195 -14.85 0.32 -28.84
N ARG A 196 -15.03 -0.81 -29.53
CA ARG A 196 -16.23 -1.08 -30.31
C ARG A 196 -17.48 -1.12 -29.43
N ASP A 197 -17.42 -1.78 -28.27
CA ASP A 197 -18.57 -1.83 -27.37
C ASP A 197 -18.96 -0.42 -26.89
N ILE A 198 -17.98 0.46 -26.63
CA ILE A 198 -18.23 1.86 -26.29
C ILE A 198 -18.87 2.60 -27.46
N GLU A 199 -18.38 2.41 -28.68
CA GLU A 199 -18.95 3.03 -29.89
C GLU A 199 -20.41 2.57 -30.11
N GLU A 200 -20.69 1.27 -29.94
CA GLU A 200 -22.04 0.72 -30.07
C GLU A 200 -23.00 1.20 -28.97
N ASP A 201 -22.51 1.45 -27.75
CA ASP A 201 -23.33 1.99 -26.65
C ASP A 201 -23.64 3.50 -26.79
N LEU A 202 -22.96 4.20 -27.72
CA LEU A 202 -23.15 5.64 -27.99
C LEU A 202 -24.16 5.94 -29.11
N ASP A 203 -24.49 4.97 -29.97
CA ASP A 203 -25.44 5.06 -31.08
C ASP A 203 -26.88 4.67 -30.67
#